data_AF-A0A956DEM3-F1
#
_entry.id   AF-A0A956DEM3-F1
#
_cell.length_a   1.000
_cell.length_b   1.000
_cell.length_c   1.000
_cell.angle_alpha   90.00
_cell.angle_beta   90.00
_cell.angle_gamma   90.00
#
_symmetry.space_group_name_H-M   'P 1'
#
loop_
_entity.id
_entity.type
_entity.pdbx_description
1 polymer ?
#
loop_
_entity_poly.entity_id
_entity_poly.type
_entity_poly.pdbx_seq_one_letter_code
_entity_poly.pdbx_strand_id
1 'polypeptide(L)'
;RAIPTWEAQCASCHGSRGQGETALSLNNPVFLETATPAQIRYAIVKGRDGTPMPAFEERLSMERIDDLVALIQSWSRQTDDPGDEPEAMVPVIPEQLVLNPDGQAPRFSELREGRYVPSAEVATALEQGRRIVFLDARAPSDYVRYHLPGAIVSPYYDVQRLIERLPRDGTWIVAYCGCPHAASGRVMDALREAGFTNTAVLDEGVIHWKDEGYPIVTGVNPGTVADAE
;
A
#
# COMPACT_ATOMS: atom_id res chain seq x y z
N ARG A 1 12.57 0.54 -29.04
CA ARG A 1 12.99 1.98 -29.02
C ARG A 1 12.54 2.68 -27.75
N ALA A 2 11.42 2.28 -27.16
CA ALA A 2 10.94 2.79 -25.87
C ALA A 2 11.89 2.54 -24.67
N ILE A 3 12.54 1.37 -24.57
CA ILE A 3 13.30 0.94 -23.38
C ILE A 3 14.37 1.96 -22.92
N PRO A 4 15.28 2.47 -23.78
CA PRO A 4 16.25 3.48 -23.33
C PRO A 4 15.61 4.79 -22.84
N THR A 5 14.46 5.18 -23.41
CA THR A 5 13.72 6.37 -22.97
C THR A 5 13.04 6.11 -21.63
N TRP A 6 12.46 4.91 -21.46
CA TRP A 6 11.85 4.47 -20.22
C TRP A 6 12.86 4.46 -19.07
N GLU A 7 14.02 3.83 -19.27
CA GLU A 7 15.10 3.76 -18.27
C GLU A 7 15.57 5.16 -17.86
N ALA A 8 15.72 6.07 -18.81
CA ALA A 8 16.23 7.42 -18.56
C ALA A 8 15.21 8.38 -17.91
N GLN A 9 13.91 8.17 -18.13
CA GLN A 9 12.88 9.18 -17.79
C GLN A 9 11.80 8.69 -16.82
N CYS A 10 11.56 7.37 -16.76
CA CYS A 10 10.39 6.81 -16.08
C CYS A 10 10.79 5.79 -14.99
N ALA A 11 11.84 5.01 -15.23
CA ALA A 11 12.17 3.85 -14.40
C ALA A 11 12.54 4.21 -12.95
N SER A 12 13.11 5.39 -12.68
CA SER A 12 13.45 5.80 -11.30
C SER A 12 12.23 5.94 -10.38
N CYS A 13 11.04 6.10 -10.95
CA CYS A 13 9.79 6.20 -10.20
C CYS A 13 8.88 4.99 -10.43
N HIS A 14 8.84 4.49 -11.66
CA HIS A 14 7.95 3.42 -12.08
C HIS A 14 8.61 2.03 -12.17
N GLY A 15 9.90 1.92 -11.87
CA GLY A 15 10.67 0.68 -11.95
C GLY A 15 11.04 0.28 -13.39
N SER A 16 12.06 -0.56 -13.52
CA SER A 16 12.59 -1.03 -14.80
C SER A 16 11.56 -1.75 -15.70
N ARG A 17 10.54 -2.39 -15.11
CA ARG A 17 9.46 -3.11 -15.79
C ARG A 17 8.08 -2.58 -15.42
N GLY A 18 7.97 -1.33 -14.95
CA GLY A 18 6.68 -0.75 -14.57
C GLY A 18 6.15 -1.19 -13.20
N GLN A 19 6.93 -1.93 -12.41
CA GLN A 19 6.51 -2.45 -11.11
C GLN A 19 6.21 -1.38 -10.05
N GLY A 20 6.58 -0.12 -10.31
CA GLY A 20 6.57 0.97 -9.34
C GLY A 20 7.85 0.96 -8.48
N GLU A 21 8.33 2.11 -8.06
CA GLU A 21 9.40 2.25 -7.05
C GLU A 21 8.96 3.25 -6.00
N THR A 22 8.87 4.51 -6.42
CA THR A 22 8.36 5.64 -5.63
C THR A 22 7.02 6.17 -6.19
N ALA A 23 6.57 5.64 -7.32
CA ALA A 23 5.30 5.98 -7.98
C ALA A 23 4.50 4.73 -8.36
N LEU A 24 3.32 4.95 -8.93
CA LEU A 24 2.34 3.93 -9.31
C LEU A 24 2.97 2.78 -10.12
N SER A 25 2.57 1.55 -9.81
CA SER A 25 2.86 0.36 -10.60
C SER A 25 2.06 0.39 -11.92
N LEU A 26 2.75 0.67 -13.02
CA LEU A 26 2.19 0.77 -14.37
C LEU A 26 2.05 -0.59 -15.07
N ASN A 27 2.66 -1.66 -14.53
CA ASN A 27 2.45 -3.03 -14.98
C ASN A 27 1.36 -3.78 -14.19
N ASN A 28 0.67 -3.09 -13.28
CA ASN A 28 -0.45 -3.67 -12.53
C ASN A 28 -1.62 -4.03 -13.47
N PRO A 29 -2.17 -5.25 -13.42
CA PRO A 29 -3.26 -5.67 -14.30
C PRO A 29 -4.51 -4.78 -14.22
N VAL A 30 -4.90 -4.34 -13.03
CA VAL A 30 -6.05 -3.43 -12.83
C VAL A 30 -5.77 -2.07 -13.46
N PHE A 31 -4.55 -1.56 -13.34
CA PHE A 31 -4.16 -0.31 -14.03
C PHE A 31 -4.22 -0.49 -15.54
N LEU A 32 -3.67 -1.58 -16.07
CA LEU A 32 -3.64 -1.85 -17.51
C LEU A 32 -5.04 -2.10 -18.11
N GLU A 33 -5.99 -2.62 -17.32
CA GLU A 33 -7.37 -2.82 -17.74
C GLU A 33 -8.18 -1.50 -17.71
N THR A 34 -7.92 -0.63 -16.74
CA THR A 34 -8.74 0.58 -16.50
C THR A 34 -8.18 1.85 -17.14
N ALA A 35 -6.86 1.93 -17.35
CA ALA A 35 -6.21 3.09 -17.95
C ALA A 35 -6.14 2.96 -19.47
N THR A 36 -6.88 3.81 -20.17
CA THR A 36 -6.86 3.86 -21.63
C THR A 36 -5.51 4.42 -22.15
N PRO A 37 -5.06 4.03 -23.37
CA PRO A 37 -3.86 4.60 -23.96
C PRO A 37 -3.90 6.14 -24.07
N ALA A 38 -5.10 6.72 -24.27
CA ALA A 38 -5.28 8.17 -24.30
C ALA A 38 -5.02 8.80 -22.93
N GLN A 39 -5.48 8.19 -21.83
CA GLN A 39 -5.21 8.66 -20.47
C GLN A 39 -3.74 8.52 -20.11
N ILE A 40 -3.11 7.39 -20.45
CA ILE A 40 -1.67 7.18 -20.21
C ILE A 40 -0.85 8.24 -20.97
N ARG A 41 -1.17 8.44 -22.26
CA ARG A 41 -0.54 9.49 -23.07
C ARG A 41 -0.72 10.87 -22.44
N TYR A 42 -1.94 11.22 -22.04
CA TYR A 42 -2.22 12.51 -21.43
C TYR A 42 -1.37 12.73 -20.18
N ALA A 43 -1.25 11.72 -19.31
CA ALA A 43 -0.42 11.79 -18.11
C ALA A 43 1.07 11.95 -18.43
N ILE A 44 1.59 11.34 -19.50
CA ILE A 44 2.98 11.54 -19.93
C ILE A 44 3.17 12.95 -20.52
N VAL A 45 2.26 13.39 -21.38
CA VAL A 45 2.33 14.71 -22.05
C VAL A 45 2.28 15.83 -21.01
N LYS A 46 1.27 15.81 -20.15
CA LYS A 46 0.96 16.89 -19.20
C LYS A 46 1.57 16.71 -17.82
N GLY A 47 2.16 15.55 -17.54
CA GLY A 47 2.54 15.19 -16.18
C GLY A 47 1.31 15.00 -15.31
N ARG A 48 1.50 15.08 -13.99
CA ARG A 48 0.40 15.01 -13.03
C ARG A 48 0.56 16.07 -11.95
N ASP A 49 -0.36 17.03 -11.95
CA ASP A 49 -0.41 18.11 -10.97
C ASP A 49 -0.44 17.57 -9.53
N GLY A 50 0.31 18.22 -8.64
CA GLY A 50 0.44 17.79 -7.25
C GLY A 50 1.28 16.53 -7.05
N THR A 51 2.00 16.04 -8.08
CA THR A 51 2.92 14.92 -7.96
C THR A 51 4.30 15.27 -8.52
N PRO A 52 5.36 14.49 -8.19
CA PRO A 52 6.68 14.66 -8.81
C PRO A 52 6.74 14.32 -10.30
N MET A 53 5.68 13.78 -10.92
CA MET A 53 5.67 13.37 -12.33
C MET A 53 5.58 14.59 -13.26
N PRO A 54 6.67 14.99 -13.95
CA PRO A 54 6.68 16.19 -14.77
C PRO A 54 5.96 15.98 -16.10
N ALA A 55 5.63 17.08 -16.76
CA ALA A 55 5.24 17.06 -18.17
C ALA A 55 6.43 16.68 -19.07
N PHE A 56 6.22 15.79 -20.03
CA PHE A 56 7.26 15.36 -20.97
C PHE A 56 7.08 15.93 -22.38
N GLU A 57 6.03 16.71 -22.64
CA GLU A 57 5.76 17.30 -23.97
C GLU A 57 6.87 18.22 -24.48
N GLU A 58 7.64 18.84 -23.58
CA GLU A 58 8.80 19.68 -23.93
C GLU A 58 10.11 18.87 -24.06
N ARG A 59 10.12 17.61 -23.61
CA ARG A 59 11.34 16.76 -23.51
C ARG A 59 11.35 15.62 -24.52
N LEU A 60 10.17 15.14 -24.93
CA LEU A 60 9.99 13.98 -25.78
C LEU A 60 9.09 14.34 -26.97
N SER A 61 9.43 13.81 -28.15
CA SER A 61 8.53 13.89 -29.30
C SER A 61 7.28 13.04 -29.07
N MET A 62 6.18 13.38 -29.74
CA MET A 62 4.94 12.58 -29.66
C MET A 62 5.18 11.12 -30.05
N GLU A 63 6.04 10.85 -31.05
CA GLU A 63 6.43 9.47 -31.41
C GLU A 63 7.12 8.73 -30.26
N ARG A 64 7.98 9.40 -29.47
CA ARG A 64 8.59 8.78 -28.28
C ARG A 64 7.57 8.54 -27.18
N ILE A 65 6.60 9.44 -27.02
CA ILE A 65 5.51 9.27 -26.06
C ILE A 65 4.61 8.09 -26.48
N ASP A 66 4.31 7.96 -27.77
CA ASP A 66 3.62 6.82 -28.36
C ASP A 66 4.33 5.50 -28.05
N ASP A 67 5.65 5.47 -28.27
CA ASP A 67 6.51 4.32 -27.96
C ASP A 67 6.44 3.93 -26.46
N LEU A 68 6.40 4.91 -25.55
CA LEU A 68 6.25 4.67 -24.11
C LEU A 68 4.86 4.12 -23.76
N VAL A 69 3.79 4.67 -24.34
CA VAL A 69 2.42 4.16 -24.15
C VAL A 69 2.34 2.71 -24.63
N ALA A 70 2.89 2.41 -25.81
CA ALA A 70 2.91 1.06 -26.36
C ALA A 70 3.73 0.09 -25.48
N LEU A 71 4.84 0.54 -24.90
CA LEU A 71 5.61 -0.23 -23.94
C LEU A 71 4.81 -0.56 -22.68
N ILE A 72 4.16 0.43 -22.06
CA ILE A 72 3.33 0.23 -20.88
C ILE A 72 2.22 -0.78 -21.17
N GLN A 73 1.55 -0.63 -22.30
CA GLN A 73 0.49 -1.56 -22.71
C GLN A 73 1.00 -2.96 -23.04
N SER A 74 2.26 -3.10 -23.49
CA SER A 74 2.81 -4.43 -23.79
C SER A 74 2.89 -5.34 -22.56
N TRP A 75 2.93 -4.77 -21.36
CA TRP A 75 2.91 -5.54 -20.12
C TRP A 75 1.58 -6.26 -19.87
N SER A 76 0.48 -5.83 -20.51
CA SER A 76 -0.79 -6.57 -20.46
C SER A 76 -0.74 -7.89 -21.24
N ARG A 77 0.27 -8.10 -22.10
CA ARG A 77 0.45 -9.33 -22.88
C ARG A 77 1.47 -10.28 -22.24
N GLN A 78 2.25 -9.82 -21.27
CA GLN A 78 3.18 -10.68 -20.52
C GLN A 78 2.46 -11.46 -19.41
N THR A 79 1.20 -11.15 -19.12
CA THR A 79 0.37 -11.88 -18.14
C THR A 79 -0.29 -13.15 -18.71
N ASP A 80 -0.04 -13.50 -19.98
CA ASP A 80 -0.66 -14.64 -20.67
C ASP A 80 0.22 -15.93 -20.70
N ASP A 81 1.38 -15.94 -20.02
CA ASP A 81 2.21 -17.15 -19.85
C ASP A 81 1.89 -17.84 -18.50
N PRO A 82 1.24 -19.02 -18.48
CA PRO A 82 0.90 -19.71 -17.24
C PRO A 82 2.13 -20.21 -16.46
N GLY A 83 3.32 -20.19 -17.05
CA GLY A 83 4.57 -20.67 -16.44
C GLY A 83 5.46 -19.59 -15.83
N ASP A 84 5.11 -18.31 -16.01
CA ASP A 84 5.89 -17.15 -15.59
C ASP A 84 5.02 -16.16 -14.81
N GLU A 85 3.91 -16.62 -14.21
CA GLU A 85 3.29 -15.87 -13.11
C GLU A 85 4.37 -15.74 -12.03
N PRO A 86 4.87 -14.52 -11.72
CA PRO A 86 5.66 -14.37 -10.50
C PRO A 86 4.79 -14.94 -9.39
N GLU A 87 5.31 -15.93 -8.67
CA GLU A 87 4.69 -16.57 -7.50
C GLU A 87 3.84 -15.51 -6.82
N ALA A 88 2.52 -15.66 -6.92
CA ALA A 88 1.60 -14.53 -6.83
C ALA A 88 2.01 -13.64 -5.65
N MET A 89 2.33 -12.36 -5.92
CA MET A 89 2.53 -11.30 -4.90
C MET A 89 1.19 -10.99 -4.21
N VAL A 90 0.45 -12.03 -3.86
CA VAL A 90 -0.80 -12.04 -3.15
C VAL A 90 -0.41 -12.16 -1.68
N PRO A 91 -0.59 -11.09 -0.89
CA PRO A 91 -0.28 -11.14 0.51
C PRO A 91 -1.09 -12.26 1.18
N VAL A 92 -0.40 -13.00 2.05
CA VAL A 92 -1.01 -14.07 2.82
C VAL A 92 -1.82 -13.44 3.95
N ILE A 93 -3.12 -13.72 3.97
CA ILE A 93 -3.96 -13.36 5.11
C ILE A 93 -3.90 -14.51 6.11
N PRO A 94 -3.28 -14.34 7.29
CA PRO A 94 -3.14 -15.42 8.26
C PRO A 94 -4.49 -15.87 8.81
N GLU A 95 -4.57 -17.08 9.33
CA GLU A 95 -5.75 -17.55 10.07
C GLU A 95 -5.96 -16.71 11.34
N GLN A 96 -4.88 -16.47 12.07
CA GLN A 96 -4.86 -15.61 13.24
C GLN A 96 -4.60 -14.15 12.83
N LEU A 97 -5.62 -13.31 12.98
CA LEU A 97 -5.52 -11.88 12.66
C LEU A 97 -4.99 -11.02 13.81
N VAL A 98 -5.07 -11.53 15.04
CA VAL A 98 -4.66 -10.79 16.24
C VAL A 98 -3.17 -11.02 16.49
N LEU A 99 -2.41 -9.94 16.46
CA LEU A 99 -1.02 -9.93 16.90
C LEU A 99 -1.00 -9.97 18.44
N ASN A 100 -0.19 -10.86 19.00
CA ASN A 100 -0.06 -11.12 20.44
C ASN A 100 -1.43 -11.37 21.12
N PRO A 101 -2.14 -12.46 20.80
CA PRO A 101 -3.50 -12.71 21.29
C PRO A 101 -3.59 -12.82 22.81
N ASP A 102 -2.51 -13.26 23.48
CA ASP A 102 -2.40 -13.35 24.93
C ASP A 102 -1.89 -12.06 25.58
N GLY A 103 -1.56 -11.05 24.76
CA GLY A 103 -1.11 -9.75 25.19
C GLY A 103 -2.22 -8.94 25.85
N GLN A 104 -1.82 -7.92 26.60
CA GLN A 104 -2.77 -6.92 27.09
C GLN A 104 -3.16 -5.97 25.95
N ALA A 105 -4.37 -5.41 26.00
CA ALA A 105 -4.76 -4.34 25.09
C ALA A 105 -3.80 -3.13 25.22
N PRO A 106 -3.49 -2.42 24.11
CA PRO A 106 -2.75 -1.18 24.18
C PRO A 106 -3.57 -0.12 24.93
N ARG A 107 -2.86 0.85 25.52
CA ARG A 107 -3.44 2.02 26.18
C ARG A 107 -2.97 3.26 25.43
N PHE A 108 -3.70 3.61 24.39
CA PHE A 108 -3.42 4.85 23.67
C PHE A 108 -3.85 6.06 24.50
N SER A 109 -3.12 7.15 24.35
CA SER A 109 -3.54 8.45 24.84
C SER A 109 -4.78 8.93 24.08
N GLU A 110 -5.26 10.14 24.40
CA GLU A 110 -6.40 10.70 23.69
C GLU A 110 -6.09 10.80 22.18
N LEU A 111 -6.87 10.06 21.38
CA LEU A 111 -6.68 10.04 19.93
C LEU A 111 -6.90 11.44 19.38
N ARG A 112 -5.97 11.94 18.55
CA ARG A 112 -6.13 13.23 17.88
C ARG A 112 -7.35 13.17 16.98
N GLU A 113 -8.23 14.17 17.09
CA GLU A 113 -9.55 14.21 16.43
C GLU A 113 -10.42 12.97 16.72
N GLY A 114 -10.20 12.31 17.86
CA GLY A 114 -10.90 11.10 18.25
C GLY A 114 -10.62 9.91 17.33
N ARG A 115 -9.55 9.93 16.52
CA ARG A 115 -9.27 8.85 15.57
C ARG A 115 -7.81 8.54 15.27
N TYR A 116 -6.91 9.51 15.40
CA TYR A 116 -5.51 9.33 15.00
C TYR A 116 -4.62 8.97 16.20
N VAL A 117 -3.88 7.87 16.09
CA VAL A 117 -2.92 7.41 17.10
C VAL A 117 -1.49 7.69 16.63
N PRO A 118 -0.62 8.34 17.43
CA PRO A 118 0.76 8.62 17.04
C PRO A 118 1.58 7.35 16.79
N SER A 119 2.50 7.39 15.82
CA SER A 119 3.41 6.28 15.52
C SER A 119 4.19 5.78 16.73
N ALA A 120 4.67 6.70 17.59
CA ALA A 120 5.41 6.35 18.80
C ALA A 120 4.61 5.47 19.78
N GLU A 121 3.29 5.69 19.91
CA GLU A 121 2.44 4.87 20.78
C GLU A 121 2.16 3.49 20.19
N VAL A 122 2.02 3.42 18.87
CA VAL A 122 1.87 2.15 18.15
C VAL A 122 3.16 1.34 18.21
N ALA A 123 4.32 1.97 18.06
CA ALA A 123 5.63 1.34 18.23
C ALA A 123 5.81 0.81 19.66
N THR A 124 5.47 1.61 20.67
CA THR A 124 5.47 1.18 22.08
C THR A 124 4.56 -0.02 22.30
N ALA A 125 3.36 -0.03 21.70
CA ALA A 125 2.43 -1.15 21.80
C ALA A 125 3.00 -2.42 21.17
N LEU A 126 3.68 -2.29 20.03
CA LEU A 126 4.33 -3.40 19.33
C LEU A 126 5.47 -3.99 20.18
N GLU A 127 6.36 -3.14 20.70
CA GLU A 127 7.47 -3.53 21.59
C GLU A 127 7.00 -4.24 22.86
N GLN A 128 5.88 -3.79 23.43
CA GLN A 128 5.30 -4.37 24.65
C GLN A 128 4.50 -5.65 24.40
N GLY A 129 4.45 -6.15 23.17
CA GLY A 129 3.67 -7.34 22.83
C GLY A 129 2.17 -7.15 23.07
N ARG A 130 1.64 -5.95 22.80
CA ARG A 130 0.21 -5.65 23.01
C ARG A 130 -0.65 -6.40 22.00
N ARG A 131 -1.86 -6.73 22.45
CA ARG A 131 -2.90 -7.40 21.67
C ARG A 131 -3.57 -6.42 20.72
N ILE A 132 -3.30 -6.55 19.42
CA ILE A 132 -3.68 -5.55 18.41
C ILE A 132 -3.86 -6.20 17.03
N VAL A 133 -4.65 -5.58 16.15
CA VAL A 133 -4.75 -5.91 14.73
C VAL A 133 -4.27 -4.72 13.92
N PHE A 134 -3.41 -4.95 12.93
CA PHE A 134 -3.00 -3.92 11.97
C PHE A 134 -3.60 -4.19 10.60
N LEU A 135 -4.24 -3.19 10.00
CA LEU A 135 -4.81 -3.26 8.66
C LEU A 135 -4.12 -2.27 7.73
N ASP A 136 -3.46 -2.78 6.70
CA ASP A 136 -2.86 -1.97 5.64
C ASP A 136 -3.91 -1.64 4.57
N ALA A 137 -4.30 -0.38 4.49
CA ALA A 137 -5.32 0.10 3.55
C ALA A 137 -4.81 0.35 2.14
N ARG A 138 -3.51 0.12 1.87
CA ARG A 138 -2.89 0.31 0.54
C ARG A 138 -3.17 -0.87 -0.39
N ALA A 139 -2.67 -0.76 -1.62
CA ALA A 139 -2.70 -1.85 -2.57
C ALA A 139 -1.76 -3.00 -2.12
N PRO A 140 -2.06 -4.27 -2.47
CA PRO A 140 -1.18 -5.40 -2.18
C PRO A 140 0.27 -5.23 -2.61
N SER A 141 0.51 -4.54 -3.73
CA SER A 141 1.86 -4.25 -4.21
C SER A 141 2.65 -3.34 -3.27
N ASP A 142 1.99 -2.41 -2.58
CA ASP A 142 2.66 -1.50 -1.63
C ASP A 142 2.94 -2.20 -0.31
N TYR A 143 2.01 -3.05 0.13
CA TYR A 143 2.21 -3.94 1.27
C TYR A 143 3.45 -4.82 1.06
N VAL A 144 3.59 -5.46 -0.10
CA VAL A 144 4.72 -6.37 -0.38
C VAL A 144 6.07 -5.63 -0.38
N ARG A 145 6.10 -4.34 -0.69
CA ARG A 145 7.35 -3.56 -0.59
C ARG A 145 7.82 -3.42 0.85
N TYR A 146 6.90 -3.02 1.73
CA TYR A 146 7.11 -2.96 3.16
C TYR A 146 5.78 -2.70 3.86
N HIS A 147 5.60 -3.25 5.06
CA HIS A 147 4.42 -3.09 5.91
C HIS A 147 4.81 -3.17 7.39
N LEU A 148 3.88 -2.80 8.29
CA LEU A 148 4.09 -3.00 9.73
C LEU A 148 4.18 -4.51 10.06
N PRO A 149 5.03 -4.93 11.02
CA PRO A 149 5.08 -6.31 11.46
C PRO A 149 3.71 -6.84 11.91
N GLY A 150 3.31 -7.99 11.38
CA GLY A 150 2.02 -8.63 11.65
C GLY A 150 0.81 -7.94 11.00
N ALA A 151 1.02 -6.97 10.11
CA ALA A 151 -0.08 -6.32 9.40
C ALA A 151 -0.76 -7.26 8.42
N ILE A 152 -2.05 -7.01 8.20
CA ILE A 152 -2.87 -7.73 7.22
C ILE A 152 -3.23 -6.74 6.12
N VAL A 153 -3.04 -7.15 4.86
CA VAL A 153 -3.52 -6.35 3.73
C VAL A 153 -5.06 -6.26 3.77
N SER A 154 -5.58 -5.05 3.75
CA SER A 154 -7.01 -4.76 3.73
C SER A 154 -7.22 -3.49 2.91
N PRO A 155 -7.07 -3.55 1.57
CA PRO A 155 -7.18 -2.37 0.74
C PRO A 155 -8.50 -1.66 1.00
N TYR A 156 -8.51 -0.33 1.00
CA TYR A 156 -9.68 0.45 1.43
C TYR A 156 -11.00 0.10 0.70
N TYR A 157 -10.92 -0.51 -0.49
CA TYR A 157 -12.04 -0.94 -1.30
C TYR A 157 -12.52 -2.38 -1.02
N ASP A 158 -11.82 -3.15 -0.17
CA ASP A 158 -12.10 -4.57 0.12
C ASP A 158 -12.15 -4.89 1.63
N VAL A 159 -12.30 -3.87 2.49
CA VAL A 159 -12.35 -4.05 3.96
C VAL A 159 -13.46 -5.00 4.42
N GLN A 160 -14.58 -5.08 3.67
CA GLN A 160 -15.73 -5.91 4.02
C GLN A 160 -15.38 -7.40 4.12
N ARG A 161 -14.41 -7.87 3.33
CA ARG A 161 -13.93 -9.26 3.36
C ARG A 161 -13.32 -9.64 4.71
N LEU A 162 -12.75 -8.68 5.44
CA LEU A 162 -12.12 -8.91 6.74
C LEU A 162 -13.04 -8.59 7.91
N ILE A 163 -14.03 -7.71 7.75
CA ILE A 163 -14.96 -7.30 8.82
C ILE A 163 -15.60 -8.49 9.55
N GLU A 164 -15.97 -9.55 8.83
CA GLU A 164 -16.58 -10.75 9.42
C GLU A 164 -15.59 -11.59 10.24
N ARG A 165 -14.29 -11.49 9.95
CA ARG A 165 -13.21 -12.25 10.59
C ARG A 165 -12.56 -11.50 11.75
N LEU A 166 -12.77 -10.18 11.83
CA LEU A 166 -12.17 -9.34 12.87
C LEU A 166 -12.76 -9.63 14.25
N PRO A 167 -11.94 -9.63 15.31
CA PRO A 167 -12.39 -9.93 16.67
C PRO A 167 -13.35 -8.87 17.21
N ARG A 168 -14.48 -9.30 17.79
CA ARG A 168 -15.50 -8.43 18.41
C ARG A 168 -15.44 -8.39 19.94
N ASP A 169 -14.26 -8.68 20.49
CA ASP A 169 -14.01 -8.79 21.94
C ASP A 169 -13.31 -7.56 22.55
N GLY A 170 -13.31 -6.44 21.83
CA GLY A 170 -12.63 -5.22 22.23
C GLY A 170 -11.14 -5.16 21.88
N THR A 171 -10.62 -6.08 21.05
CA THR A 171 -9.29 -5.90 20.44
C THR A 171 -9.19 -4.54 19.74
N TRP A 172 -8.04 -3.87 19.89
CA TRP A 172 -7.75 -2.67 19.12
C TRP A 172 -7.43 -3.00 17.67
N ILE A 173 -8.06 -2.28 16.75
CA ILE A 173 -7.83 -2.39 15.30
C ILE A 173 -7.27 -1.07 14.82
N VAL A 174 -6.03 -1.09 14.32
CA VAL A 174 -5.34 0.10 13.81
C VAL A 174 -5.16 -0.03 12.31
N ALA A 175 -5.82 0.86 11.56
CA ALA A 175 -5.68 0.95 10.12
C ALA A 175 -4.59 1.98 9.75
N TYR A 176 -3.88 1.75 8.66
CA TYR A 176 -2.91 2.73 8.15
C TYR A 176 -2.86 2.73 6.63
N CYS A 177 -2.31 3.78 6.04
CA CYS A 177 -2.00 3.83 4.61
C CYS A 177 -0.65 4.50 4.38
N GLY A 178 -0.29 4.77 3.12
CA GLY A 178 1.01 5.34 2.75
C GLY A 178 1.24 6.74 3.30
N CYS A 179 0.26 7.63 3.09
CA CYS A 179 0.22 9.02 3.53
C CYS A 179 -0.96 9.23 4.49
N PRO A 180 -1.09 10.38 5.17
CA PRO A 180 -1.66 10.45 6.51
C PRO A 180 -2.96 9.67 6.73
N HIS A 181 -4.06 9.99 6.03
CA HIS A 181 -5.37 9.49 6.48
C HIS A 181 -6.35 9.06 5.39
N ALA A 182 -6.05 9.23 4.10
CA ALA A 182 -7.07 9.11 3.05
C ALA A 182 -7.68 7.70 2.92
N ALA A 183 -6.85 6.67 2.77
CA ALA A 183 -7.34 5.30 2.61
C ALA A 183 -7.67 4.63 3.95
N SER A 184 -6.83 4.84 4.97
CA SER A 184 -7.03 4.32 6.32
C SER A 184 -8.27 4.90 7.01
N GLY A 185 -8.62 6.16 6.72
CA GLY A 185 -9.85 6.78 7.20
C GLY A 185 -11.11 6.05 6.73
N ARG A 186 -11.15 5.64 5.45
CA ARG A 186 -12.28 4.86 4.89
C ARG A 186 -12.41 3.48 5.54
N VAL A 187 -11.29 2.80 5.76
CA VAL A 187 -11.27 1.51 6.49
C VAL A 187 -11.81 1.70 7.90
N MET A 188 -11.37 2.73 8.60
CA MET A 188 -11.84 3.04 9.94
C MET A 188 -13.35 3.36 10.00
N ASP A 189 -13.84 4.16 9.05
CA ASP A 189 -15.26 4.52 8.99
C ASP A 189 -16.13 3.27 8.78
N ALA A 190 -15.71 2.36 7.89
CA ALA A 190 -16.37 1.08 7.69
C ALA A 190 -16.35 0.18 8.93
N LEU A 191 -15.24 0.16 9.68
CA LEU A 191 -15.16 -0.57 10.95
C LEU A 191 -16.12 0.02 12.00
N ARG A 192 -16.17 1.34 12.13
CA ARG A 192 -17.07 2.01 13.07
C ARG A 192 -18.54 1.79 12.71
N GLU A 193 -18.89 1.86 11.42
CA GLU A 193 -20.23 1.53 10.93
C GLU A 193 -20.60 0.07 11.21
N ALA A 194 -19.65 -0.85 11.11
CA ALA A 194 -19.81 -2.26 11.49
C ALA A 194 -19.79 -2.51 13.02
N GLY A 195 -19.73 -1.46 13.84
CA GLY A 195 -19.85 -1.51 15.30
C GLY A 195 -18.54 -1.73 16.07
N PHE A 196 -17.37 -1.66 15.42
CA PHE A 196 -16.09 -1.75 16.12
C PHE A 196 -15.78 -0.43 16.85
N THR A 197 -15.63 -0.50 18.18
CA THR A 197 -15.42 0.68 19.02
C THR A 197 -13.95 1.02 19.25
N ASN A 198 -13.09 0.00 19.32
CA ASN A 198 -11.66 0.16 19.60
C ASN A 198 -10.89 0.23 18.28
N THR A 199 -11.06 1.35 17.57
CA THR A 199 -10.46 1.59 16.26
C THR A 199 -9.61 2.86 16.28
N ALA A 200 -8.46 2.83 15.63
CA ALA A 200 -7.62 4.01 15.38
C ALA A 200 -7.04 3.99 13.96
N VAL A 201 -6.60 5.15 13.48
CA VAL A 201 -5.76 5.30 12.30
C VAL A 201 -4.35 5.66 12.76
N LEU A 202 -3.33 4.95 12.28
CA LEU A 202 -1.93 5.33 12.50
C LEU A 202 -1.71 6.72 11.89
N ASP A 203 -1.29 7.68 12.72
CA ASP A 203 -1.07 9.04 12.28
C ASP A 203 0.11 9.12 11.30
N GLU A 204 0.01 10.00 10.31
CA GLU A 204 0.98 10.20 9.20
C GLU A 204 1.27 8.99 8.28
N GLY A 205 0.88 7.76 8.67
CA GLY A 205 0.96 6.55 7.85
C GLY A 205 2.32 5.86 7.87
N VAL A 206 2.47 4.82 7.05
CA VAL A 206 3.64 3.91 7.09
C VAL A 206 4.91 4.50 6.49
N ILE A 207 4.80 5.52 5.63
CA ILE A 207 5.99 6.24 5.15
C ILE A 207 6.66 6.96 6.31
N HIS A 208 5.90 7.72 7.10
CA HIS A 208 6.41 8.38 8.30
C HIS A 208 6.91 7.37 9.33
N TRP A 209 6.17 6.27 9.56
CA TRP A 209 6.61 5.16 10.43
C TRP A 209 8.03 4.68 10.09
N LYS A 210 8.29 4.43 8.80
CA LYS A 210 9.59 3.99 8.31
C LYS A 210 10.65 5.09 8.46
N ASP A 211 10.30 6.34 8.19
CA ASP A 211 11.23 7.48 8.29
C ASP A 211 11.68 7.74 9.75
N GLU A 212 10.83 7.43 10.73
CA GLU A 212 11.16 7.43 12.16
C GLU A 212 12.01 6.22 12.61
N GLY A 213 12.27 5.27 11.70
CA GLY A 213 13.10 4.09 11.97
C GLY A 213 12.38 2.98 12.74
N TYR A 214 11.04 2.97 12.74
CA TYR A 214 10.27 1.86 13.32
C TYR A 214 10.29 0.62 12.42
N PRO A 215 10.16 -0.59 12.99
CA PRO A 215 10.36 -1.84 12.26
C PRO A 215 9.39 -2.00 11.10
N ILE A 216 9.89 -2.52 9.98
CA ILE A 216 9.10 -2.87 8.79
C ILE A 216 9.39 -4.31 8.35
N VAL A 217 8.41 -4.96 7.74
CA VAL A 217 8.53 -6.28 7.09
C VAL A 217 8.32 -6.12 5.60
N THR A 218 9.03 -6.90 4.79
CA THR A 218 8.87 -6.94 3.33
C THR A 218 8.34 -8.31 2.87
N GLY A 219 7.81 -8.38 1.66
CA GLY A 219 7.28 -9.63 1.09
C GLY A 219 5.79 -9.86 1.34
N VAL A 220 5.32 -11.06 0.99
CA VAL A 220 3.89 -11.42 1.02
C VAL A 220 3.37 -11.83 2.39
N ASN A 221 4.27 -12.15 3.32
CA ASN A 221 3.91 -12.61 4.65
C ASN A 221 3.83 -11.43 5.63
N PRO A 222 2.89 -11.43 6.60
CA PRO A 222 2.83 -10.43 7.67
C PRO A 222 4.12 -10.24 8.47
N GLY A 223 4.90 -11.32 8.58
CA GLY A 223 6.09 -11.37 9.43
C GLY A 223 5.82 -11.00 10.89
N THR A 224 6.91 -10.82 11.62
CA THR A 224 6.92 -10.44 13.03
C THR A 224 7.98 -9.37 13.27
N VAL A 225 8.02 -8.82 14.48
CA VAL A 225 9.08 -7.87 14.88
C VAL A 225 10.48 -8.50 14.75
N ALA A 226 10.59 -9.82 14.89
CA ALA A 226 11.86 -10.52 14.72
C ALA A 226 12.30 -10.64 13.25
N ASP A 227 11.36 -10.51 12.30
CA ASP A 227 11.61 -10.54 10.86
C ASP A 227 11.86 -9.15 10.28
N ALA A 228 11.80 -8.11 11.12
CA ALA A 228 11.80 -6.72 10.67
C ALA A 228 13.22 -6.17 10.41
N GLU A 229 13.31 -5.30 9.42
CA GLU A 229 14.49 -4.46 9.11
C GLU A 229 14.50 -3.15 9.90
#